data_AF-A0A9D6P156-F1
#
_entry.id   AF-A0A9D6P156-F1
#
_cell.length_a   1.000
_cell.length_b   1.000
_cell.length_c   1.000
_cell.angle_alpha   90.00
_cell.angle_beta   90.00
_cell.angle_gamma   90.00
#
_symmetry.space_group_name_H-M   'P 1'
#
loop_
_entity.id
_entity.type
_entity.pdbx_description
1 polymer ?
#
loop_
_entity_poly.entity_id
_entity_poly.type
_entity_poly.pdbx_seq_one_letter_code
_entity_poly.pdbx_strand_id
1 'polypeptide(L)'
;MPDQSEAIKKRYGNPYDVLKAFERAAAQGEGHLSEDDLFMAKWVGLYTHRHEKDYFMLRTKQPNGFVTPEQLDTVADITEKQNKGYADITTRQDFQLHWVHVTQAVAVLKRLESVGISTRGACGDVLR
;
A
#
# COMPACT_ATOMS: atom_id res chain seq x y z
N MET A 1 6.43 4.41 -29.25
CA MET A 1 6.73 5.32 -28.12
C MET A 1 6.80 4.47 -26.88
N PRO A 2 7.82 4.58 -26.00
CA PRO A 2 7.78 3.89 -24.72
C PRO A 2 6.47 4.26 -24.02
N ASP A 3 5.75 3.26 -23.50
CA ASP A 3 4.64 3.50 -22.60
C ASP A 3 5.13 4.41 -21.47
N GLN A 4 4.33 5.40 -21.08
CA GLN A 4 4.69 6.35 -20.03
C GLN A 4 5.09 5.61 -18.74
N SER A 5 4.46 4.46 -18.47
CA SER A 5 4.74 3.58 -17.34
C SER A 5 6.19 3.07 -17.32
N GLU A 6 6.72 2.59 -18.44
CA GLU A 6 8.09 2.09 -18.57
C GLU A 6 9.12 3.20 -18.41
N ALA A 7 8.80 4.40 -18.91
CA ALA A 7 9.63 5.57 -18.68
C ALA A 7 9.70 5.96 -17.19
N ILE A 8 8.62 5.77 -16.41
CA ILE A 8 8.63 5.99 -14.95
C ILE A 8 9.53 4.96 -14.27
N LYS A 9 9.32 3.67 -14.56
CA LYS A 9 10.11 2.58 -13.96
C LYS A 9 11.60 2.79 -14.18
N LYS A 10 12.00 3.12 -15.42
CA LYS A 10 13.40 3.33 -15.79
C LYS A 10 14.05 4.50 -15.05
N ARG A 11 13.35 5.63 -14.89
CA ARG A 11 13.91 6.81 -14.21
C ARG A 11 13.91 6.69 -12.69
N TYR A 12 12.92 6.01 -12.12
CA TYR A 12 12.80 5.82 -10.68
C TYR A 12 13.81 4.79 -10.16
N GLY A 13 14.11 3.76 -10.97
CA GLY A 13 15.00 2.68 -10.58
C GLY A 13 14.29 1.65 -9.71
N ASN A 14 14.67 1.56 -8.43
CA ASN A 14 14.09 0.57 -7.53
C ASN A 14 12.70 1.03 -7.03
N PRO A 15 11.60 0.32 -7.38
CA PRO A 15 10.26 0.71 -6.96
C PRO A 15 10.06 0.79 -5.44
N TYR A 16 10.85 0.03 -4.66
CA TYR A 16 10.71 0.01 -3.21
C TYR A 16 11.29 1.25 -2.52
N ASP A 17 12.07 2.07 -3.23
CA ASP A 17 12.56 3.35 -2.72
C ASP A 17 11.42 4.35 -2.48
N VAL A 18 10.21 4.09 -3.00
CA VAL A 18 9.01 4.88 -2.72
C VAL A 18 8.66 4.98 -1.25
N LEU A 19 9.05 4.00 -0.43
CA LEU A 19 8.87 4.07 1.03
C LEU A 19 9.54 5.31 1.64
N LYS A 20 10.67 5.77 1.08
CA LYS A 20 11.34 7.00 1.54
C LYS A 20 10.45 8.22 1.34
N ALA A 21 9.64 8.26 0.28
CA ALA A 21 8.70 9.36 0.05
C ALA A 21 7.58 9.37 1.10
N PHE A 22 7.04 8.20 1.44
CA PHE A 22 6.04 8.06 2.51
C PHE A 22 6.63 8.33 3.90
N GLU A 23 7.88 7.95 4.17
CA GLU A 23 8.58 8.27 5.42
C GLU A 23 8.78 9.78 5.59
N ARG A 24 9.18 10.48 4.51
CA ARG A 24 9.25 11.95 4.51
C ARG A 24 7.89 12.58 4.77
N ALA A 25 6.83 12.11 4.09
CA ALA A 25 5.48 12.60 4.29
C ALA A 25 5.01 12.41 5.74
N ALA A 26 5.28 11.24 6.32
CA ALA A 26 4.97 10.96 7.73
C ALA A 26 5.72 11.90 8.69
N ALA A 27 7.00 12.18 8.43
CA ALA A 27 7.81 13.09 9.23
C ALA A 27 7.36 14.56 9.14
N GLN A 28 6.84 14.96 7.98
CA GLN A 28 6.37 16.33 7.73
C GLN A 28 4.91 16.56 8.13
N GLY A 29 4.12 15.50 8.28
CA GLY A 29 2.70 15.59 8.61
C GLY A 29 1.80 15.95 7.40
N GLU A 30 2.38 16.16 6.23
CA GLU A 30 1.71 16.44 4.97
C GLU A 30 2.41 15.69 3.83
N GLY A 31 1.65 15.22 2.83
CA GLY A 31 2.17 14.32 1.80
C GLY A 31 2.10 14.89 0.40
N HIS A 32 3.13 15.63 -0.02
CA HIS A 32 3.30 15.94 -1.44
C HIS A 32 4.11 14.85 -2.14
N LEU A 33 3.42 13.82 -2.63
CA LEU A 33 4.03 12.76 -3.44
C LEU A 33 4.09 13.18 -4.91
N SER A 34 5.22 12.91 -5.57
CA SER A 34 5.34 13.12 -7.01
C SER A 34 4.47 12.14 -7.80
N GLU A 35 4.17 12.44 -9.07
CA GLU A 35 3.44 11.49 -9.93
C GLU A 35 4.13 10.13 -10.04
N ASP A 36 5.47 10.14 -9.99
CA ASP A 36 6.29 8.93 -10.00
C ASP A 36 6.10 8.14 -8.70
N ASP A 37 6.11 8.80 -7.55
CA ASP A 37 5.86 8.15 -6.26
C ASP A 37 4.47 7.53 -6.24
N LEU A 38 3.45 8.27 -6.72
CA LEU A 38 2.08 7.76 -6.81
C LEU A 38 1.99 6.54 -7.74
N PHE A 39 2.73 6.53 -8.84
CA PHE A 39 2.79 5.39 -9.74
C PHE A 39 3.53 4.19 -9.12
N MET A 40 4.66 4.44 -8.44
CA MET A 40 5.52 3.41 -7.87
C MET A 40 5.00 2.84 -6.54
N ALA A 41 4.11 3.56 -5.84
CA ALA A 41 3.42 3.10 -4.63
C ALA A 41 2.73 1.73 -4.82
N LYS A 42 2.35 1.39 -6.06
CA LYS A 42 1.77 0.09 -6.40
C LYS A 42 2.68 -1.09 -6.00
N TRP A 43 4.00 -0.96 -6.04
CA TRP A 43 4.90 -2.07 -5.69
C TRP A 43 4.91 -2.39 -4.19
N VAL A 44 4.49 -1.45 -3.35
CA VAL A 44 4.30 -1.64 -1.90
C VAL A 44 2.83 -1.87 -1.52
N GLY A 45 1.99 -2.16 -2.52
CA GLY A 45 0.58 -2.50 -2.33
C GLY A 45 -0.35 -1.29 -2.19
N LEU A 46 0.14 -0.06 -2.40
CA LEU A 46 -0.63 1.17 -2.24
C LEU A 46 -1.14 1.69 -3.59
N TYR A 47 -2.44 1.99 -3.66
CA TYR A 47 -3.12 2.58 -4.80
C TYR A 47 -3.81 3.87 -4.39
N THR A 48 -3.50 4.96 -5.08
CA THR A 48 -4.18 6.25 -4.88
C THR A 48 -5.67 6.16 -5.21
N HIS A 49 -6.52 6.76 -4.39
CA HIS A 49 -7.87 7.08 -4.83
C HIS A 49 -7.81 8.17 -5.92
N ARG A 50 -8.51 7.98 -7.04
CA ARG A 50 -8.39 8.83 -8.25
C ARG A 50 -8.57 10.33 -7.96
N HIS A 51 -9.40 10.69 -6.97
CA HIS A 51 -9.72 12.08 -6.62
C HIS A 51 -9.11 12.54 -5.29
N GLU A 52 -8.48 11.64 -4.53
CA GLU A 52 -7.95 11.91 -3.19
C GLU A 52 -6.51 11.42 -3.10
N LYS A 53 -5.55 12.30 -3.42
CA LYS A 53 -4.13 11.94 -3.55
C LYS A 53 -3.46 11.60 -2.22
N ASP A 54 -4.03 12.03 -1.10
CA ASP A 54 -3.51 11.75 0.24
C ASP A 54 -4.00 10.40 0.80
N TYR A 55 -4.96 9.76 0.14
CA TYR A 55 -5.57 8.51 0.59
C TYR A 55 -5.33 7.36 -0.38
N PHE A 56 -5.03 6.22 0.20
CA PHE A 56 -4.67 5.01 -0.52
C PHE A 56 -5.59 3.85 -0.15
N MET A 57 -5.87 3.01 -1.14
CA MET A 57 -6.21 1.61 -0.91
C MET A 57 -4.91 0.84 -0.77
N LEU A 58 -4.78 0.07 0.31
CA LEU A 58 -3.69 -0.87 0.54
C LEU A 58 -4.20 -2.28 0.26
N ARG A 59 -3.46 -3.06 -0.52
CA ARG A 59 -3.70 -4.49 -0.72
C ARG A 59 -2.60 -5.31 -0.06
N THR A 60 -3.00 -6.31 0.73
CA THR A 60 -2.09 -7.31 1.27
C THR A 60 -1.69 -8.34 0.21
N LYS A 61 -0.82 -9.28 0.56
CA LYS A 61 -0.41 -10.41 -0.29
C LYS A 61 -0.48 -11.69 0.53
N GLN A 62 -1.59 -12.42 0.41
CA GLN A 62 -1.82 -13.64 1.17
C GLN A 62 -1.82 -14.90 0.29
N PRO A 63 -0.77 -15.73 0.34
CA PRO A 63 -0.74 -17.01 -0.38
C PRO A 63 -1.91 -17.92 0.04
N ASN A 64 -2.67 -18.40 -0.93
CA ASN A 64 -3.85 -19.26 -0.73
C ASN A 64 -4.94 -18.67 0.18
N GLY A 65 -4.86 -17.37 0.54
CA GLY A 65 -5.80 -16.73 1.46
C GLY A 65 -5.76 -17.25 2.90
N PHE A 66 -4.71 -17.97 3.30
CA PHE A 66 -4.60 -18.46 4.68
C PHE A 66 -4.27 -17.33 5.64
N VAL A 67 -5.04 -17.19 6.72
CA VAL A 67 -4.84 -16.14 7.72
C VAL A 67 -4.83 -16.76 9.12
N THR A 68 -3.91 -16.32 9.97
CA THR A 68 -3.92 -16.69 11.39
C THR A 68 -4.87 -15.77 12.18
N PRO A 69 -5.34 -16.18 13.37
CA PRO A 69 -6.15 -15.30 14.22
C PRO A 69 -5.47 -13.95 14.50
N GLU A 70 -4.18 -13.96 14.83
CA GLU A 70 -3.38 -12.75 15.10
C GLU A 70 -3.29 -11.81 13.88
N GLN A 71 -3.16 -12.38 12.68
CA GLN A 71 -3.17 -11.62 11.44
C GLN A 71 -4.52 -10.96 11.20
N LEU A 72 -5.62 -11.70 11.40
CA LEU A 72 -6.96 -11.19 11.23
C LEU A 72 -7.30 -10.09 12.26
N ASP A 73 -6.93 -10.29 13.52
CA ASP A 73 -7.08 -9.28 14.59
C ASP A 73 -6.31 -8.01 14.26
N THR A 74 -5.09 -8.13 13.72
CA THR A 74 -4.29 -6.97 13.30
C THR A 74 -4.93 -6.22 12.14
N VAL A 75 -5.48 -6.94 11.15
CA VAL A 75 -6.22 -6.34 10.03
C VAL A 75 -7.46 -5.60 10.55
N ALA A 76 -8.21 -6.20 11.49
CA ALA A 76 -9.39 -5.58 12.09
C ALA A 76 -9.03 -4.31 12.89
N ASP A 77 -7.99 -4.36 13.71
CA ASP A 77 -7.54 -3.22 14.54
C ASP A 77 -7.10 -2.01 13.68
N ILE A 78 -6.34 -2.27 12.61
CA ILE A 78 -5.98 -1.23 11.63
C ILE A 78 -7.26 -0.68 10.99
N THR A 79 -8.17 -1.57 10.59
CA THR A 79 -9.39 -1.21 9.89
C THR A 79 -10.26 -0.24 10.69
N GLU A 80 -10.47 -0.54 11.97
CA GLU A 80 -11.27 0.27 12.90
C GLU A 80 -10.62 1.62 13.19
N LYS A 81 -9.30 1.64 13.41
CA LYS A 81 -8.59 2.86 13.84
C LYS A 81 -8.27 3.81 12.70
N GLN A 82 -8.05 3.30 11.48
CA GLN A 82 -7.40 4.06 10.41
C GLN A 82 -8.16 4.04 9.07
N ASN A 83 -9.14 3.15 8.88
CA ASN A 83 -9.73 2.86 7.56
C ASN A 83 -11.27 2.96 7.51
N LYS A 84 -11.86 3.81 8.36
CA LYS A 84 -13.32 4.04 8.46
C LYS A 84 -14.12 2.79 8.85
N GLY A 85 -13.49 1.76 9.42
CA GLY A 85 -14.17 0.61 10.01
C GLY A 85 -14.63 -0.47 9.02
N TYR A 86 -14.11 -0.49 7.78
CA TYR A 86 -14.38 -1.57 6.84
C TYR A 86 -13.17 -1.94 5.98
N ALA A 87 -13.13 -3.21 5.58
CA ALA A 87 -12.12 -3.81 4.71
C ALA A 87 -12.80 -4.81 3.77
N ASP A 88 -12.23 -5.00 2.59
CA ASP A 88 -12.78 -5.92 1.59
C ASP A 88 -11.94 -7.19 1.47
N ILE A 89 -12.62 -8.34 1.43
CA ILE A 89 -12.02 -9.59 0.96
C ILE A 89 -12.12 -9.63 -0.56
N THR A 90 -10.98 -9.83 -1.23
CA THR A 90 -10.90 -9.77 -2.69
C THR A 90 -11.17 -11.13 -3.35
N THR A 91 -11.48 -11.10 -4.64
CA THR A 91 -11.62 -12.31 -5.48
C THR A 91 -10.32 -13.11 -5.62
N ARG A 92 -9.18 -12.56 -5.17
CA ARG A 92 -7.88 -13.25 -5.10
C ARG A 92 -7.50 -13.65 -3.67
N GLN A 93 -8.50 -13.73 -2.77
CA GLN A 93 -8.35 -14.21 -1.39
C GLN A 93 -7.39 -13.36 -0.56
N ASP A 94 -7.49 -12.04 -0.72
CA ASP A 94 -6.64 -11.05 -0.02
C ASP A 94 -7.49 -9.99 0.66
N PHE A 95 -6.87 -9.13 1.48
CA PHE A 95 -7.55 -7.97 2.08
C PHE A 95 -7.24 -6.67 1.30
N GLN A 96 -8.24 -5.79 1.23
CA GLN A 96 -8.06 -4.39 0.84
C GLN A 96 -8.51 -3.47 1.97
N LEU A 97 -7.60 -2.58 2.38
CA LEU A 97 -7.82 -1.56 3.39
C LEU A 97 -7.92 -0.21 2.70
N HIS A 98 -9.06 0.47 2.83
CA HIS A 98 -9.31 1.75 2.16
C HIS A 98 -9.03 2.93 3.07
N TRP A 99 -8.71 4.10 2.50
CA TRP A 99 -8.50 5.34 3.28
C TRP A 99 -7.24 5.36 4.15
N VAL A 100 -6.20 4.60 3.77
CA VAL A 100 -4.89 4.74 4.42
C VAL A 100 -4.32 6.10 4.04
N HIS A 101 -4.20 6.99 5.03
CA HIS A 101 -3.61 8.31 4.81
C HIS A 101 -2.10 8.21 4.55
N VAL A 102 -1.56 9.05 3.67
CA VAL A 102 -0.16 9.07 3.25
C VAL A 102 0.82 9.10 4.43
N THR A 103 0.51 9.87 5.48
CA THR A 103 1.36 10.00 6.68
C THR A 103 1.31 8.77 7.58
N GLN A 104 0.28 7.92 7.45
CA GLN A 104 0.09 6.71 8.25
C GLN A 104 0.52 5.43 7.52
N ALA A 105 0.69 5.50 6.18
CA ALA A 105 0.95 4.34 5.34
C ALA A 105 2.14 3.50 5.82
N VAL A 106 3.27 4.12 6.19
CA VAL A 106 4.46 3.41 6.69
C VAL A 106 4.16 2.66 8.00
N ALA A 107 3.39 3.27 8.91
CA ALA A 107 3.02 2.63 10.17
C ALA A 107 2.10 1.42 9.95
N VAL A 108 1.12 1.55 9.04
CA VAL A 108 0.24 0.44 8.64
C VAL A 108 1.04 -0.72 8.05
N LEU A 109 1.95 -0.42 7.11
CA LEU A 109 2.81 -1.42 6.48
C LEU A 109 3.66 -2.18 7.50
N LYS A 110 4.30 -1.46 8.44
CA LYS A 110 5.10 -2.07 9.51
C LYS A 110 4.25 -2.91 10.47
N ARG A 111 3.01 -2.48 10.74
CA ARG A 111 2.10 -3.24 11.61
C ARG A 111 1.67 -4.56 10.96
N LEU A 112 1.36 -4.56 9.68
CA LEU A 112 1.07 -5.78 8.92
C LEU A 112 2.29 -6.71 8.86
N GLU A 113 3.48 -6.14 8.60
CA GLU A 113 4.74 -6.89 8.56
C GLU A 113 5.06 -7.56 9.92
N SER A 114 4.73 -6.91 11.05
CA SER A 114 4.97 -7.48 12.38
C SER A 114 4.23 -8.78 12.68
N VAL A 115 3.15 -9.07 11.94
CA VAL A 115 2.38 -10.32 12.01
C VAL A 115 2.59 -11.21 10.77
N GLY A 116 3.62 -10.91 9.98
CA GLY A 116 3.99 -11.69 8.79
C GLY A 116 3.14 -11.45 7.55
N ILE A 117 2.29 -10.40 7.52
CA ILE A 117 1.55 -10.02 6.32
C ILE A 117 2.44 -9.12 5.46
N SER A 118 2.67 -9.52 4.21
CA SER A 118 3.35 -8.68 3.21
C SER A 118 2.32 -7.93 2.36
N THR A 119 2.71 -6.76 1.85
CA THR A 119 2.00 -6.03 0.78
C THR A 119 2.83 -5.92 -0.49
N ARG A 120 4.10 -6.36 -0.43
CA ARG A 120 5.08 -6.19 -1.50
C ARG A 120 4.66 -7.00 -2.71
N GLY A 121 4.50 -6.31 -3.83
CA GLY A 121 4.05 -6.94 -5.08
C GLY A 121 2.63 -7.50 -5.02
N ALA A 122 1.79 -7.06 -4.08
CA ALA A 122 0.34 -7.26 -4.17
C ALA A 122 -0.25 -6.59 -5.43
N CYS A 123 0.47 -5.59 -5.93
CA CYS A 123 0.08 -4.66 -6.98
C CYS A 123 1.31 -4.31 -7.85
N GLY A 124 1.12 -3.53 -8.91
CA GLY A 124 2.19 -3.21 -9.87
C GLY A 124 2.45 -4.34 -10.87
N ASP A 125 3.43 -4.16 -11.75
CA ASP A 125 3.68 -5.08 -12.87
C ASP A 125 4.58 -6.24 -12.44
N VAL A 126 4.02 -7.06 -11.54
CA VAL A 126 4.68 -8.20 -10.87
C VAL A 126 3.67 -9.32 -10.61
N LEU A 127 4.17 -10.49 -10.17
CA LEU A 127 3.34 -11.63 -9.78
C LEU A 127 2.39 -11.26 -8.64
N ARG A 128 1.11 -11.57 -8.83
CA ARG A 128 0.02 -11.30 -7.88
C ARG A 128 -0.24 -12.52 -7.02
#